data_AF-A0A832KEI2-F1
#
_entry.id   AF-A0A832KEI2-F1
#
_cell.length_a   1.000
_cell.length_b   1.000
_cell.length_c   1.000
_cell.angle_alpha   90.00
_cell.angle_beta   90.00
_cell.angle_gamma   90.00
#
_symmetry.space_group_name_H-M   'P 1'
#
loop_
_entity.id
_entity.type
_entity.pdbx_description
1 polymer ?
#
loop_
_entity_poly.entity_id
_entity_poly.type
_entity_poly.pdbx_seq_one_letter_code
_entity_poly.pdbx_strand_id
1 'polypeptide(L)'
;MKRRRTIILLFTLLPLLFLGCQTYTAAKGMATIEPIPSVVEEKTITKYSPALIESERRIAALTLEKEKLHLEAQAKADQILEMEQQNVLLETEIFELQSLIEENRTLQQEQKEQRLRIEEELAEQEKLRLSLLQELSDERDALEMETRMLKAQLEEKTLTIEEKNRLEQERSEEAKRLEQERSAKRLALEAEEKRIAAENEERRIAMEKEWRQIPPLDQITYPRLYKTDKPTTLANEGEKLRALMLPLDDVPWKDSKVVLEASKSISDLDVPVVFVTGHMENVIALVKEMRSNAALFSTGAIITSFPILEMSNFGAEIQYQQDKTLQLVVANLPEYQVVRDLVGGREWQTTQKSVTAARLGHLQQMLGEGSLTVATLLGASLYEPSYRDWNTFSPVGYRQTDYLWPLSEFLESEGFYDTYRLTHFSEATNAGNTIITPEWGERVDFIYSRKLLPLTSTMLTIGGESVPDESGISRFGVLGTFLVP
;
A
#
# COMPACT_ATOMS: atom_id res chain seq x y z
N MET A 1 21.49 43.75 19.47
CA MET A 1 22.68 44.60 19.18
C MET A 1 22.34 46.03 19.64
N LYS A 2 23.07 46.71 20.53
CA LYS A 2 24.41 47.33 20.41
C LYS A 2 24.53 48.53 19.43
N ARG A 3 23.95 49.68 19.81
CA ARG A 3 24.51 51.06 19.62
C ARG A 3 24.29 51.79 20.97
N ARG A 4 25.26 52.43 21.66
CA ARG A 4 26.19 53.55 21.32
C ARG A 4 25.41 54.85 21.06
N ARG A 5 25.59 56.00 21.74
CA ARG A 5 26.34 56.51 22.95
C ARG A 5 25.45 57.64 23.54
N THR A 6 25.37 58.05 24.82
CA THR A 6 26.34 58.34 25.93
C THR A 6 27.20 59.61 25.71
N ILE A 7 27.37 60.44 26.77
CA ILE A 7 28.11 61.73 26.84
C ILE A 7 27.24 62.91 26.31
N ILE A 8 27.04 64.10 26.93
CA ILE A 8 27.67 64.82 28.08
C ILE A 8 26.67 65.02 29.28
N LEU A 9 27.18 65.37 30.47
CA LEU A 9 26.44 65.72 31.71
C LEU A 9 27.00 67.00 32.35
N LEU A 10 26.18 67.72 33.15
CA LEU A 10 26.50 68.97 33.92
C LEU A 10 26.88 70.20 33.06
N PHE A 11 26.67 71.46 33.49
CA PHE A 11 26.60 72.02 34.85
C PHE A 11 25.45 73.04 35.04
N THR A 12 24.97 73.18 36.28
CA THR A 12 24.10 74.29 36.74
C THR A 12 24.88 75.18 37.72
N LEU A 13 24.67 76.50 37.69
CA LEU A 13 25.11 77.42 38.76
C LEU A 13 24.32 78.75 38.74
N LEU A 14 23.79 79.09 39.91
CA LEU A 14 23.20 80.36 40.37
C LEU A 14 24.19 80.98 41.41
N PRO A 15 23.99 82.18 42.00
CA PRO A 15 23.39 83.44 41.54
C PRO A 15 24.25 84.70 41.95
N LEU A 16 23.64 85.89 42.02
CA LEU A 16 23.92 87.06 42.90
C LEU A 16 24.94 88.18 42.53
N LEU A 17 24.38 89.40 42.52
CA LEU A 17 24.81 90.69 43.12
C LEU A 17 26.24 91.25 42.96
N PHE A 18 26.29 92.41 42.29
CA PHE A 18 27.02 93.65 42.66
C PHE A 18 26.13 94.82 42.18
N LEU A 19 25.76 95.89 42.91
CA LEU A 19 26.53 96.88 43.69
C LEU A 19 27.64 97.56 42.87
N GLY A 20 27.62 98.85 42.53
CA GLY A 20 26.67 99.94 42.81
C GLY A 20 27.44 101.26 42.98
N CYS A 21 26.87 102.41 42.61
CA CYS A 21 27.47 103.72 42.91
C CYS A 21 26.44 104.86 42.84
N GLN A 22 26.41 105.70 43.88
CA GLN A 22 25.79 107.04 43.87
C GLN A 22 26.91 108.08 43.98
N THR A 23 26.72 109.26 43.40
CA THR A 23 27.21 110.50 44.05
C THR A 23 26.36 111.69 43.63
N TYR A 24 26.11 112.58 44.59
CA TYR A 24 25.43 113.86 44.45
C TYR A 24 26.37 114.92 45.02
N THR A 25 26.62 116.02 44.31
CA THR A 25 27.55 117.07 44.77
C THR A 25 26.98 118.46 44.52
N ALA A 26 26.93 119.27 45.57
CA ALA A 26 26.60 120.69 45.55
C ALA A 26 27.66 121.48 46.33
N ALA A 27 27.93 122.74 45.97
CA ALA A 27 28.24 123.84 46.92
C ALA A 27 28.74 125.16 46.24
N LYS A 28 28.04 126.27 46.56
CA LYS A 28 28.53 127.60 47.04
C LYS A 28 29.71 128.35 46.36
N GLY A 29 29.49 129.66 46.16
CA GLY A 29 30.51 130.73 46.18
C GLY A 29 29.88 132.15 46.10
N MET A 30 30.30 133.12 46.93
CA MET A 30 29.74 134.51 46.99
C MET A 30 30.84 135.59 47.17
N ALA A 31 30.70 136.75 46.50
CA ALA A 31 31.23 138.11 46.81
C ALA A 31 30.76 139.11 45.71
N THR A 32 30.28 140.36 45.88
CA THR A 32 29.91 141.24 47.02
C THR A 32 30.97 142.27 47.53
N ILE A 33 30.48 143.47 47.92
CA ILE A 33 31.09 144.59 48.71
C ILE A 33 31.61 145.85 47.95
N GLU A 34 30.78 146.92 47.97
CA GLU A 34 31.05 148.38 48.28
C GLU A 34 32.15 149.20 47.52
N PRO A 35 32.38 150.52 47.77
CA PRO A 35 31.64 151.57 48.54
C PRO A 35 31.34 152.88 47.74
N ILE A 36 30.78 153.91 48.42
CA ILE A 36 30.37 155.21 47.83
C ILE A 36 31.11 156.42 48.49
N PRO A 37 31.64 157.40 47.72
CA PRO A 37 32.22 158.65 48.24
C PRO A 37 31.50 159.94 47.74
N SER A 38 32.17 161.09 47.87
CA SER A 38 31.80 162.49 47.53
C SER A 38 33.04 163.19 46.88
N VAL A 39 33.20 164.49 46.57
CA VAL A 39 33.02 165.79 47.31
C VAL A 39 33.64 166.91 46.39
N VAL A 40 33.49 168.25 46.50
CA VAL A 40 32.38 169.22 46.76
C VAL A 40 32.88 170.67 46.44
N GLU A 41 32.01 171.71 46.46
CA GLU A 41 32.32 173.17 46.61
C GLU A 41 32.99 173.97 45.43
N GLU A 42 32.94 175.33 45.31
CA GLU A 42 32.37 176.42 46.15
C GLU A 42 31.98 177.74 45.37
N LYS A 43 30.99 178.52 45.90
CA LYS A 43 30.79 180.02 46.02
C LYS A 43 31.21 181.05 44.90
N THR A 44 30.68 182.29 44.75
CA THR A 44 29.78 183.16 45.57
C THR A 44 29.05 184.32 44.78
N ILE A 45 27.80 184.65 45.19
CA ILE A 45 27.11 186.00 45.22
C ILE A 45 26.75 186.75 43.89
N THR A 46 25.69 187.59 43.76
CA THR A 46 25.70 189.07 44.04
C THR A 46 24.30 189.71 44.31
N LYS A 47 23.73 190.64 43.49
CA LYS A 47 22.55 191.51 43.82
C LYS A 47 21.76 192.12 42.61
N TYR A 48 20.48 192.47 42.87
CA TYR A 48 19.57 193.49 42.24
C TYR A 48 18.41 193.09 41.28
N SER A 49 17.32 193.89 41.38
CA SER A 49 16.12 194.02 40.51
C SER A 49 14.98 192.98 40.59
N PRO A 50 13.70 193.34 40.27
CA PRO A 50 12.59 192.94 41.16
C PRO A 50 11.36 192.23 40.52
N ALA A 51 11.46 191.66 39.30
CA ALA A 51 10.30 191.19 38.54
C ALA A 51 10.13 189.65 38.38
N LEU A 52 10.96 188.84 39.06
CA LEU A 52 11.10 187.40 38.75
C LEU A 52 10.35 186.44 39.69
N ILE A 53 10.02 186.86 40.91
CA ILE A 53 9.71 185.97 42.05
C ILE A 53 8.38 185.18 41.90
N GLU A 54 7.48 185.59 40.99
CA GLU A 54 6.20 184.90 40.77
C GLU A 54 6.27 183.76 39.74
N SER A 55 7.27 183.76 38.83
CA SER A 55 7.46 182.64 37.90
C SER A 55 8.14 181.43 38.56
N GLU A 56 9.11 181.68 39.45
CA GLU A 56 9.87 180.66 40.19
C GLU A 56 8.96 179.73 41.00
N ARG A 57 7.91 180.27 41.65
CA ARG A 57 6.91 179.48 42.38
C ARG A 57 6.12 178.51 41.50
N ARG A 58 5.94 178.85 40.21
CA ARG A 58 5.22 178.01 39.24
C ARG A 58 6.12 176.91 38.68
N ILE A 59 7.41 177.20 38.52
CA ILE A 59 8.44 176.22 38.12
C ILE A 59 8.61 175.15 39.21
N ALA A 60 8.73 175.56 40.49
CA ALA A 60 8.93 174.66 41.62
C ALA A 60 7.79 173.62 41.81
N ALA A 61 6.55 173.99 41.51
CA ALA A 61 5.41 173.08 41.58
C ALA A 61 5.46 172.00 40.47
N LEU A 62 5.78 172.41 39.24
CA LEU A 62 5.83 171.52 38.06
C LEU A 62 7.02 170.54 38.11
N THR A 63 8.14 170.91 38.73
CA THR A 63 9.26 169.98 38.94
C THR A 63 8.88 168.82 39.86
N LEU A 64 8.18 169.09 40.97
CA LEU A 64 7.78 168.07 41.95
C LEU A 64 6.78 167.05 41.36
N GLU A 65 5.83 167.53 40.57
CA GLU A 65 4.85 166.68 39.86
C GLU A 65 5.54 165.78 38.82
N LYS A 66 6.52 166.32 38.09
CA LYS A 66 7.28 165.59 37.08
C LYS A 66 8.15 164.49 37.67
N GLU A 67 8.82 164.72 38.80
CA GLU A 67 9.60 163.68 39.50
C GLU A 67 8.70 162.54 39.99
N LYS A 68 7.53 162.86 40.55
CA LYS A 68 6.57 161.85 41.01
C LYS A 68 6.06 160.96 39.87
N LEU A 69 5.71 161.56 38.73
CA LEU A 69 5.31 160.82 37.53
C LEU A 69 6.45 159.98 36.94
N HIS A 70 7.70 160.44 37.04
CA HIS A 70 8.86 159.69 36.54
C HIS A 70 9.10 158.41 37.36
N LEU A 71 9.01 158.50 38.70
CA LEU A 71 9.09 157.34 39.60
C LEU A 71 7.95 156.34 39.36
N GLU A 72 6.71 156.81 39.18
CA GLU A 72 5.57 155.92 38.92
C GLU A 72 5.63 155.26 37.53
N ALA A 73 6.21 155.93 36.53
CA ALA A 73 6.47 155.34 35.22
C ALA A 73 7.59 154.28 35.27
N GLN A 74 8.65 154.53 36.04
CA GLN A 74 9.77 153.58 36.18
C GLN A 74 9.34 152.28 36.88
N ALA A 75 8.61 152.39 38.00
CA ALA A 75 8.10 151.22 38.72
C ALA A 75 7.16 150.34 37.86
N LYS A 76 6.44 150.93 36.90
CA LYS A 76 5.60 150.18 35.94
C LYS A 76 6.41 149.56 34.80
N ALA A 77 7.54 150.15 34.41
CA ALA A 77 8.44 149.56 33.41
C ALA A 77 9.11 148.28 33.95
N ASP A 78 9.59 148.31 35.20
CA ASP A 78 10.19 147.14 35.86
C ASP A 78 9.18 145.99 35.98
N GLN A 79 7.91 146.30 36.33
CA GLN A 79 6.83 145.31 36.44
C GLN A 79 6.39 144.70 35.08
N ILE A 80 6.56 145.43 33.98
CA ILE A 80 6.32 144.87 32.63
C ILE A 80 7.44 143.88 32.26
N LEU A 81 8.70 144.23 32.55
CA LEU A 81 9.85 143.39 32.22
C LEU A 81 9.82 142.03 32.95
N GLU A 82 9.40 142.02 34.23
CA GLU A 82 9.24 140.78 35.01
C GLU A 82 8.13 139.87 34.43
N MET A 83 7.04 140.47 33.95
CA MET A 83 5.92 139.75 33.34
C MET A 83 6.26 139.22 31.92
N GLU A 84 7.05 139.94 31.14
CA GLU A 84 7.59 139.44 29.86
C GLU A 84 8.49 138.22 30.07
N GLN A 85 9.34 138.23 31.10
CA GLN A 85 10.18 137.08 31.46
C GLN A 85 9.36 135.85 31.89
N GLN A 86 8.24 136.04 32.61
CA GLN A 86 7.33 134.93 32.93
C GLN A 86 6.66 134.33 31.69
N ASN A 87 6.21 135.16 30.74
CA ASN A 87 5.52 134.67 29.55
C ASN A 87 6.42 133.79 28.67
N VAL A 88 7.68 134.19 28.46
CA VAL A 88 8.66 133.37 27.70
C VAL A 88 8.89 132.00 28.35
N LEU A 89 8.90 131.94 29.69
CA LEU A 89 9.13 130.71 30.43
C LEU A 89 7.92 129.74 30.33
N LEU A 90 6.70 130.28 30.34
CA LEU A 90 5.46 129.52 30.11
C LEU A 90 5.35 129.01 28.67
N GLU A 91 5.77 129.78 27.66
CA GLU A 91 5.80 129.30 26.26
C GLU A 91 6.74 128.10 26.09
N THR A 92 7.88 128.07 26.79
CA THR A 92 8.77 126.90 26.78
C THR A 92 8.16 125.66 27.45
N GLU A 93 7.51 125.79 28.63
CA GLU A 93 6.82 124.66 29.28
C GLU A 93 5.68 124.09 28.42
N ILE A 94 4.92 124.96 27.74
CA ILE A 94 3.83 124.54 26.84
C ILE A 94 4.36 123.72 25.66
N PHE A 95 5.53 124.09 25.11
CA PHE A 95 6.15 123.36 24.01
C PHE A 95 6.63 121.97 24.42
N GLU A 96 7.30 121.85 25.58
CA GLU A 96 7.74 120.54 26.12
C GLU A 96 6.55 119.61 26.41
N LEU A 97 5.47 120.13 27.00
CA LEU A 97 4.25 119.35 27.27
C LEU A 97 3.57 118.87 25.99
N GLN A 98 3.56 119.66 24.91
CA GLN A 98 3.03 119.20 23.62
C GLN A 98 3.86 118.06 23.01
N SER A 99 5.19 118.11 23.13
CA SER A 99 6.08 117.03 22.69
C SER A 99 5.79 115.71 23.44
N LEU A 100 5.65 115.77 24.77
CA LEU A 100 5.39 114.61 25.62
C LEU A 100 4.00 113.97 25.40
N ILE A 101 3.01 114.75 24.96
CA ILE A 101 1.68 114.25 24.60
C ILE A 101 1.71 113.43 23.31
N GLU A 102 2.48 113.88 22.31
CA GLU A 102 2.56 113.17 21.03
C GLU A 102 3.43 111.89 21.15
N GLU A 103 4.50 111.91 21.95
CA GLU A 103 5.28 110.71 22.30
C GLU A 103 4.44 109.66 23.05
N ASN A 104 3.51 110.09 23.93
CA ASN A 104 2.59 109.14 24.57
C ASN A 104 1.62 108.48 23.57
N ARG A 105 1.22 109.19 22.51
CA ARG A 105 0.31 108.65 21.48
C ARG A 105 1.00 107.60 20.61
N THR A 106 2.23 107.84 20.19
CA THR A 106 2.99 106.85 19.40
C THR A 106 3.23 105.58 20.22
N LEU A 107 3.69 105.70 21.47
CA LEU A 107 3.90 104.56 22.37
C LEU A 107 2.62 103.73 22.62
N GLN A 108 1.45 104.36 22.77
CA GLN A 108 0.18 103.64 22.91
C GLN A 108 -0.21 102.89 21.63
N GLN A 109 0.10 103.42 20.45
CA GLN A 109 -0.18 102.73 19.19
C GLN A 109 0.77 101.54 18.98
N GLU A 110 2.07 101.69 19.26
CA GLU A 110 3.05 100.60 19.18
C GLU A 110 2.71 99.42 20.11
N GLN A 111 2.30 99.70 21.35
CA GLN A 111 1.86 98.65 22.29
C GLN A 111 0.63 97.89 21.80
N LYS A 112 -0.28 98.56 21.06
CA LYS A 112 -1.47 97.93 20.49
C LYS A 112 -1.13 97.03 19.30
N GLU A 113 -0.20 97.46 18.44
CA GLU A 113 0.27 96.65 17.31
C GLU A 113 1.09 95.44 17.77
N GLN A 114 1.94 95.57 18.80
CA GLN A 114 2.67 94.44 19.38
C GLN A 114 1.74 93.37 19.96
N ARG A 115 0.68 93.77 20.68
CA ARG A 115 -0.33 92.84 21.22
C ARG A 115 -1.00 92.02 20.12
N LEU A 116 -1.40 92.65 19.02
CA LEU A 116 -2.11 91.98 17.93
C LEU A 116 -1.26 90.87 17.31
N ARG A 117 0.03 91.14 17.03
CA ARG A 117 0.94 90.14 16.46
C ARG A 117 1.16 88.94 17.38
N ILE A 118 1.27 89.17 18.69
CA ILE A 118 1.44 88.10 19.68
C ILE A 118 0.20 87.20 19.73
N GLU A 119 -1.01 87.76 19.62
CA GLU A 119 -2.26 86.98 19.57
C GLU A 119 -2.39 86.17 18.27
N GLU A 120 -1.95 86.72 17.13
CA GLU A 120 -1.90 86.00 15.84
C GLU A 120 -0.88 84.84 15.85
N GLU A 121 0.35 85.07 16.33
CA GLU A 121 1.40 84.04 16.43
C GLU A 121 0.98 82.87 17.35
N LEU A 122 0.29 83.16 18.47
CA LEU A 122 -0.24 82.13 19.38
C LEU A 122 -1.33 81.27 18.73
N ALA A 123 -2.23 81.90 17.97
CA ALA A 123 -3.31 81.19 17.28
C ALA A 123 -2.79 80.25 16.17
N GLU A 124 -1.76 80.67 15.41
CA GLU A 124 -1.10 79.78 14.46
C GLU A 124 -0.38 78.62 15.15
N GLN A 125 0.32 78.89 16.27
CA GLN A 125 1.05 77.85 17.00
C GLN A 125 0.12 76.78 17.61
N GLU A 126 -1.03 77.18 18.16
CA GLU A 126 -2.02 76.23 18.70
C GLU A 126 -2.67 75.39 17.59
N LYS A 127 -3.00 75.99 16.45
CA LYS A 127 -3.51 75.29 15.27
C LYS A 127 -2.50 74.26 14.73
N LEU A 128 -1.22 74.61 14.65
CA LEU A 128 -0.16 73.69 14.22
C LEU A 128 0.00 72.50 15.18
N ARG A 129 -0.06 72.77 16.50
CA ARG A 129 0.01 71.76 17.55
C ARG A 129 -1.15 70.77 17.49
N LEU A 130 -2.37 71.24 17.20
CA LEU A 130 -3.55 70.37 17.04
C LEU A 130 -3.44 69.47 15.81
N SER A 131 -2.92 69.96 14.68
CA SER A 131 -2.65 69.13 13.49
C SER A 131 -1.69 67.97 13.80
N LEU A 132 -0.55 68.29 14.43
CA LEU A 132 0.46 67.29 14.77
C LEU A 132 -0.05 66.23 15.77
N LEU A 133 -0.92 66.62 16.71
CA LEU A 133 -1.54 65.68 17.65
C LEU A 133 -2.54 64.72 16.96
N GLN A 134 -3.21 65.17 15.90
CA GLN A 134 -4.08 64.30 15.09
C GLN A 134 -3.25 63.30 14.29
N GLU A 135 -2.24 63.78 13.56
CA GLU A 135 -1.32 62.94 12.75
C GLU A 135 -0.67 61.83 13.59
N LEU A 136 -0.21 62.15 14.80
CA LEU A 136 0.38 61.16 15.73
C LEU A 136 -0.65 60.18 16.34
N SER A 137 -1.94 60.53 16.37
CA SER A 137 -2.99 59.57 16.77
C SER A 137 -3.32 58.61 15.63
N ASP A 138 -3.38 59.12 14.40
CA ASP A 138 -3.70 58.32 13.21
C ASP A 138 -2.55 57.33 12.88
N GLU A 139 -1.29 57.75 13.05
CA GLU A 139 -0.12 56.85 12.92
C GLU A 139 -0.12 55.74 14.00
N ARG A 140 -0.45 56.08 15.26
CA ARG A 140 -0.58 55.09 16.35
C ARG A 140 -1.61 54.00 16.00
N ASP A 141 -2.79 54.40 15.54
CA ASP A 141 -3.90 53.48 15.31
C ASP A 141 -3.65 52.61 14.07
N ALA A 142 -2.96 53.13 13.06
CA ALA A 142 -2.46 52.34 11.93
C ALA A 142 -1.45 51.26 12.38
N LEU A 143 -0.46 51.63 13.21
CA LEU A 143 0.54 50.70 13.74
C LEU A 143 -0.07 49.63 14.67
N GLU A 144 -1.10 49.96 15.45
CA GLU A 144 -1.81 48.95 16.24
C GLU A 144 -2.57 47.96 15.34
N MET A 145 -3.20 48.44 14.26
CA MET A 145 -3.88 47.58 13.29
C MET A 145 -2.92 46.63 12.56
N GLU A 146 -1.76 47.11 12.12
CA GLU A 146 -0.71 46.27 11.52
C GLU A 146 -0.20 45.21 12.52
N THR A 147 0.07 45.62 13.76
CA THR A 147 0.54 44.71 14.83
C THR A 147 -0.46 43.58 15.10
N ARG A 148 -1.76 43.90 15.13
CA ARG A 148 -2.85 42.91 15.26
C ARG A 148 -2.90 41.95 14.06
N MET A 149 -2.74 42.46 12.84
CA MET A 149 -2.76 41.64 11.61
C MET A 149 -1.59 40.66 11.55
N LEU A 150 -0.37 41.13 11.83
CA LEU A 150 0.84 40.29 11.84
C LEU A 150 0.77 39.18 12.90
N LYS A 151 0.18 39.46 14.07
CA LYS A 151 -0.04 38.45 15.12
C LYS A 151 -1.00 37.35 14.67
N ALA A 152 -2.11 37.70 14.03
CA ALA A 152 -3.07 36.73 13.51
C ALA A 152 -2.45 35.83 12.40
N GLN A 153 -1.67 36.42 11.49
CA GLN A 153 -0.95 35.65 10.46
C GLN A 153 0.09 34.70 11.06
N LEU A 154 0.77 35.10 12.14
CA LEU A 154 1.73 34.22 12.84
C LEU A 154 1.02 33.01 13.46
N GLU A 155 -0.11 33.23 14.13
CA GLU A 155 -0.92 32.17 14.75
C GLU A 155 -1.47 31.18 13.70
N GLU A 156 -2.00 31.67 12.57
CA GLU A 156 -2.43 30.85 11.43
C GLU A 156 -1.30 29.97 10.88
N LYS A 157 -0.10 30.54 10.69
CA LYS A 157 1.05 29.80 10.15
C LYS A 157 1.60 28.78 11.14
N THR A 158 1.59 29.05 12.45
CA THR A 158 1.98 28.08 13.47
C THR A 158 1.05 26.86 13.45
N LEU A 159 -0.27 27.08 13.48
CA LEU A 159 -1.27 26.00 13.41
C LEU A 159 -1.12 25.16 12.12
N THR A 160 -0.90 25.81 10.98
CA THR A 160 -0.69 25.13 9.68
C THR A 160 0.55 24.22 9.70
N ILE A 161 1.62 24.62 10.39
CA ILE A 161 2.85 23.82 10.51
C ILE A 161 2.64 22.64 11.47
N GLU A 162 1.95 22.85 12.58
CA GLU A 162 1.64 21.79 13.56
C GLU A 162 0.75 20.69 12.93
N GLU A 163 -0.30 21.08 12.19
CA GLU A 163 -1.16 20.12 11.49
C GLU A 163 -0.40 19.34 10.40
N LYS A 164 0.44 20.01 9.60
CA LYS A 164 1.29 19.35 8.60
C LYS A 164 2.22 18.32 9.27
N ASN A 165 2.88 18.69 10.36
CA ASN A 165 3.80 17.80 11.08
C ASN A 165 3.07 16.57 11.63
N ARG A 166 1.85 16.73 12.15
CA ARG A 166 1.02 15.60 12.64
C ARG A 166 0.67 14.63 11.50
N LEU A 167 0.19 15.14 10.37
CA LEU A 167 -0.14 14.34 9.19
C LEU A 167 1.09 13.63 8.58
N GLU A 168 2.27 14.25 8.65
CA GLU A 168 3.53 13.67 8.17
C GLU A 168 4.03 12.55 9.11
N GLN A 169 3.84 12.69 10.42
CA GLN A 169 4.10 11.62 11.39
C GLN A 169 3.14 10.44 11.21
N GLU A 170 1.83 10.69 11.16
CA GLU A 170 0.77 9.69 10.93
C GLU A 170 1.09 8.82 9.69
N ARG A 171 1.43 9.46 8.57
CA ARG A 171 1.85 8.77 7.33
C ARG A 171 3.14 7.95 7.50
N SER A 172 4.09 8.41 8.31
CA SER A 172 5.32 7.65 8.57
C SER A 172 5.06 6.37 9.37
N GLU A 173 4.07 6.40 10.27
CA GLU A 173 3.67 5.26 11.10
C GLU A 173 2.83 4.26 10.30
N GLU A 174 1.91 4.75 9.45
CA GLU A 174 1.18 3.93 8.49
C GLU A 174 2.14 3.23 7.50
N ALA A 175 3.09 3.97 6.91
CA ALA A 175 4.08 3.40 6.00
C ALA A 175 4.91 2.27 6.64
N LYS A 176 5.39 2.47 7.89
CA LYS A 176 6.12 1.44 8.66
C LYS A 176 5.26 0.21 8.92
N ARG A 177 3.98 0.38 9.31
CA ARG A 177 3.04 -0.73 9.50
C ARG A 177 2.80 -1.51 8.21
N LEU A 178 2.64 -0.81 7.09
CA LEU A 178 2.38 -1.42 5.78
C LEU A 178 3.62 -2.14 5.23
N GLU A 179 4.83 -1.65 5.51
CA GLU A 179 6.09 -2.34 5.22
C GLU A 179 6.30 -3.59 6.11
N GLN A 180 5.98 -3.50 7.41
CA GLN A 180 5.96 -4.65 8.32
C GLN A 180 4.94 -5.72 7.86
N GLU A 181 3.75 -5.32 7.46
CA GLU A 181 2.72 -6.25 6.97
C GLU A 181 3.15 -6.90 5.63
N ARG A 182 3.73 -6.15 4.71
CA ARG A 182 4.26 -6.68 3.43
C ARG A 182 5.42 -7.65 3.64
N SER A 183 6.35 -7.33 4.54
CA SER A 183 7.49 -8.20 4.84
C SER A 183 7.05 -9.48 5.57
N ALA A 184 6.12 -9.38 6.52
CA ALA A 184 5.50 -10.54 7.17
C ALA A 184 4.74 -11.43 6.16
N LYS A 185 3.94 -10.83 5.27
CA LYS A 185 3.24 -11.58 4.19
C LYS A 185 4.20 -12.26 3.23
N ARG A 186 5.31 -11.62 2.85
CA ARG A 186 6.34 -12.24 2.00
C ARG A 186 7.01 -13.44 2.70
N LEU A 187 7.36 -13.30 3.98
CA LEU A 187 7.95 -14.40 4.76
C LEU A 187 6.98 -15.57 4.95
N ALA A 188 5.68 -15.29 5.13
CA ALA A 188 4.64 -16.33 5.21
C ALA A 188 4.47 -17.09 3.88
N LEU A 189 4.46 -16.38 2.75
CA LEU A 189 4.43 -16.99 1.42
C LEU A 189 5.69 -17.83 1.14
N GLU A 190 6.88 -17.29 1.43
CA GLU A 190 8.15 -18.00 1.24
C GLU A 190 8.25 -19.26 2.12
N ALA A 191 7.70 -19.24 3.34
CA ALA A 191 7.61 -20.41 4.21
C ALA A 191 6.64 -21.46 3.67
N GLU A 192 5.51 -21.04 3.10
CA GLU A 192 4.52 -21.94 2.50
C GLU A 192 5.02 -22.56 1.19
N GLU A 193 5.66 -21.78 0.32
CA GLU A 193 6.33 -22.27 -0.90
C GLU A 193 7.41 -23.30 -0.55
N LYS A 194 8.21 -23.05 0.50
CA LYS A 194 9.21 -24.02 1.01
C LYS A 194 8.56 -25.28 1.58
N ARG A 195 7.42 -25.19 2.24
CA ARG A 195 6.65 -26.34 2.75
C ARG A 195 6.15 -27.21 1.60
N ILE A 196 5.52 -26.60 0.59
CA ILE A 196 5.01 -27.28 -0.61
C ILE A 196 6.17 -27.90 -1.42
N ALA A 197 7.30 -27.21 -1.54
CA ALA A 197 8.50 -27.73 -2.20
C ALA A 197 9.08 -28.96 -1.48
N ALA A 198 9.15 -28.94 -0.14
CA ALA A 198 9.60 -30.08 0.66
C ALA A 198 8.63 -31.28 0.53
N GLU A 199 7.32 -31.06 0.65
CA GLU A 199 6.29 -32.10 0.52
C GLU A 199 6.32 -32.76 -0.88
N ASN A 200 6.54 -31.98 -1.93
CA ASN A 200 6.69 -32.49 -3.29
C ASN A 200 8.01 -33.25 -3.51
N GLU A 201 9.09 -32.85 -2.86
CA GLU A 201 10.37 -33.57 -2.90
C GLU A 201 10.30 -34.90 -2.14
N GLU A 202 9.68 -34.92 -0.96
CA GLU A 202 9.42 -36.16 -0.21
C GLU A 202 8.54 -37.13 -1.02
N ARG A 203 7.48 -36.63 -1.68
CA ARG A 203 6.68 -37.42 -2.63
C ARG A 203 7.51 -37.98 -3.78
N ARG A 204 8.40 -37.17 -4.37
CA ARG A 204 9.28 -37.59 -5.47
C ARG A 204 10.23 -38.70 -5.04
N ILE A 205 10.85 -38.56 -3.87
CA ILE A 205 11.77 -39.57 -3.30
C ILE A 205 11.02 -40.86 -2.95
N ALA A 206 9.81 -40.76 -2.37
CA ALA A 206 8.96 -41.92 -2.08
C ALA A 206 8.55 -42.68 -3.37
N MET A 207 8.10 -41.95 -4.39
CA MET A 207 7.72 -42.48 -5.70
C MET A 207 8.91 -43.13 -6.43
N GLU A 208 10.10 -42.53 -6.37
CA GLU A 208 11.30 -43.15 -6.94
C GLU A 208 11.71 -44.42 -6.18
N LYS A 209 11.60 -44.42 -4.84
CA LYS A 209 11.85 -45.59 -3.98
C LYS A 209 10.86 -46.73 -4.26
N GLU A 210 9.58 -46.44 -4.51
CA GLU A 210 8.61 -47.42 -5.01
C GLU A 210 9.04 -47.95 -6.38
N TRP A 211 9.24 -47.08 -7.37
CA TRP A 211 9.58 -47.49 -8.73
C TRP A 211 10.86 -48.33 -8.83
N ARG A 212 11.86 -48.07 -7.99
CA ARG A 212 13.10 -48.86 -7.86
C ARG A 212 12.88 -50.30 -7.34
N GLN A 213 11.71 -50.64 -6.80
CA GLN A 213 11.37 -52.03 -6.44
C GLN A 213 11.24 -52.93 -7.68
N ILE A 214 10.86 -52.38 -8.84
CA ILE A 214 10.75 -53.11 -10.11
C ILE A 214 11.90 -52.67 -11.03
N PRO A 215 12.97 -53.48 -11.18
CA PRO A 215 14.12 -53.16 -12.02
C PRO A 215 13.75 -53.16 -13.52
N PRO A 216 14.69 -52.80 -14.41
CA PRO A 216 14.54 -52.98 -15.86
C PRO A 216 14.12 -54.42 -16.23
N LEU A 217 13.35 -54.58 -17.30
CA LEU A 217 12.69 -55.85 -17.66
C LEU A 217 13.69 -57.00 -17.89
N ASP A 218 14.85 -56.70 -18.47
CA ASP A 218 15.99 -57.62 -18.66
C ASP A 218 16.61 -58.14 -17.34
N GLN A 219 16.27 -57.52 -16.20
CA GLN A 219 16.81 -57.79 -14.87
C GLN A 219 15.74 -58.24 -13.87
N ILE A 220 14.48 -58.44 -14.30
CA ILE A 220 13.42 -58.95 -13.41
C ILE A 220 13.54 -60.47 -13.26
N THR A 221 13.79 -60.91 -12.02
CA THR A 221 13.51 -62.28 -11.59
C THR A 221 12.05 -62.39 -11.16
N TYR A 222 11.34 -63.39 -11.65
CA TYR A 222 9.94 -63.72 -11.31
C TYR A 222 9.88 -64.95 -10.38
N PRO A 223 8.82 -65.09 -9.54
CA PRO A 223 7.80 -64.10 -9.23
C PRO A 223 8.38 -62.90 -8.45
N ARG A 224 7.79 -61.71 -8.58
CA ARG A 224 8.26 -60.49 -7.92
C ARG A 224 7.14 -59.71 -7.24
N LEU A 225 7.26 -59.54 -5.93
CA LEU A 225 6.34 -58.74 -5.13
C LEU A 225 6.69 -57.25 -5.19
N TYR A 226 5.72 -56.42 -5.54
CA TYR A 226 5.75 -54.97 -5.51
C TYR A 226 4.85 -54.48 -4.36
N LYS A 227 5.42 -53.73 -3.41
CA LYS A 227 4.69 -53.17 -2.26
C LYS A 227 4.66 -51.65 -2.33
N THR A 228 3.53 -51.08 -1.96
CA THR A 228 3.29 -49.64 -1.91
C THR A 228 2.77 -49.25 -0.54
N ASP A 229 2.71 -47.97 -0.24
CA ASP A 229 2.18 -47.49 1.05
C ASP A 229 0.63 -47.66 1.17
N LYS A 230 -0.04 -48.21 0.15
CA LYS A 230 -1.47 -48.54 0.23
C LYS A 230 -1.70 -49.72 1.19
N PRO A 231 -2.59 -49.58 2.21
CA PRO A 231 -2.86 -50.64 3.17
C PRO A 231 -3.57 -51.82 2.50
N THR A 232 -3.30 -53.03 2.99
CA THR A 232 -4.05 -54.22 2.61
C THR A 232 -5.28 -54.40 3.50
N THR A 233 -6.41 -54.79 2.91
CA THR A 233 -7.68 -55.05 3.59
C THR A 233 -8.03 -56.53 3.62
N LEU A 234 -8.93 -56.93 4.51
CA LEU A 234 -9.66 -58.20 4.43
C LEU A 234 -11.11 -57.90 4.08
N ALA A 235 -11.76 -58.80 3.37
CA ALA A 235 -13.19 -58.72 3.08
C ALA A 235 -14.03 -59.05 4.32
N ASN A 236 -15.23 -58.50 4.37
CA ASN A 236 -16.22 -58.79 5.41
C ASN A 236 -16.94 -60.13 5.13
N GLU A 237 -17.58 -60.70 6.15
CA GLU A 237 -18.42 -61.89 5.97
C GLU A 237 -19.60 -61.59 5.01
N GLY A 238 -19.84 -62.47 4.03
CA GLY A 238 -20.87 -62.26 3.00
C GLY A 238 -20.57 -61.17 1.97
N GLU A 239 -19.39 -60.55 2.00
CA GLU A 239 -18.95 -59.60 0.97
C GLU A 239 -18.80 -60.29 -0.40
N LYS A 240 -19.02 -59.53 -1.48
CA LYS A 240 -18.87 -60.03 -2.85
C LYS A 240 -17.50 -59.68 -3.38
N LEU A 241 -16.66 -60.68 -3.63
CA LEU A 241 -15.40 -60.47 -4.32
C LEU A 241 -15.65 -59.95 -5.74
N ARG A 242 -14.97 -58.86 -6.10
CA ARG A 242 -14.91 -58.37 -7.48
C ARG A 242 -13.49 -58.58 -8.00
N ALA A 243 -13.37 -59.11 -9.20
CA ALA A 243 -12.10 -59.31 -9.88
C ALA A 243 -12.19 -58.86 -11.33
N LEU A 244 -11.13 -58.26 -11.83
CA LEU A 244 -11.06 -57.65 -13.17
C LEU A 244 -9.90 -58.28 -13.96
N MET A 245 -10.16 -58.62 -15.21
CA MET A 245 -9.16 -59.07 -16.19
C MET A 245 -8.90 -57.95 -17.20
N LEU A 246 -7.64 -57.56 -17.34
CA LEU A 246 -7.16 -56.53 -18.26
C LEU A 246 -6.15 -57.12 -19.26
N PRO A 247 -6.58 -57.47 -20.48
CA PRO A 247 -5.67 -57.61 -21.61
C PRO A 247 -5.16 -56.21 -22.03
N LEU A 248 -3.84 -56.04 -22.01
CA LEU A 248 -3.15 -54.90 -22.62
C LEU A 248 -2.52 -55.33 -23.94
N ASP A 249 -1.97 -54.39 -24.70
CA ASP A 249 -1.26 -54.70 -25.94
C ASP A 249 -0.02 -55.58 -25.69
N ASP A 250 0.20 -56.52 -26.61
CA ASP A 250 1.37 -57.40 -26.71
C ASP A 250 2.56 -56.70 -27.40
N VAL A 251 2.35 -55.48 -27.92
CA VAL A 251 3.38 -54.55 -28.38
C VAL A 251 3.58 -53.43 -27.33
N PRO A 252 4.82 -53.02 -27.01
CA PRO A 252 5.08 -51.86 -26.15
C PRO A 252 4.34 -50.59 -26.56
N TRP A 253 3.68 -49.92 -25.61
CA TRP A 253 3.02 -48.64 -25.84
C TRP A 253 4.01 -47.53 -26.23
N LYS A 254 3.76 -46.88 -27.38
CA LYS A 254 4.59 -45.78 -27.90
C LYS A 254 4.39 -44.45 -27.16
N ASP A 255 3.23 -44.25 -26.52
CA ASP A 255 2.85 -43.02 -25.80
C ASP A 255 2.49 -43.36 -24.35
N SER A 256 3.17 -42.72 -23.39
CA SER A 256 2.93 -42.94 -21.96
C SER A 256 1.55 -42.49 -21.48
N LYS A 257 0.79 -41.73 -22.27
CA LYS A 257 -0.61 -41.40 -21.97
C LYS A 257 -1.52 -42.63 -21.90
N VAL A 258 -1.24 -43.68 -22.68
CA VAL A 258 -2.07 -44.90 -22.69
C VAL A 258 -2.10 -45.55 -21.31
N VAL A 259 -0.95 -45.57 -20.61
CA VAL A 259 -0.83 -46.03 -19.21
C VAL A 259 -1.80 -45.28 -18.29
N LEU A 260 -1.82 -43.94 -18.40
CA LEU A 260 -2.60 -43.04 -17.57
C LEU A 260 -4.11 -43.14 -17.88
N GLU A 261 -4.47 -43.35 -19.15
CA GLU A 261 -5.85 -43.54 -19.59
C GLU A 261 -6.40 -44.89 -19.16
N ALA A 262 -5.64 -45.98 -19.35
CA ALA A 262 -5.96 -47.30 -18.84
C ALA A 262 -6.13 -47.28 -17.31
N SER A 263 -5.15 -46.74 -16.58
CA SER A 263 -5.19 -46.63 -15.11
C SER A 263 -6.39 -45.81 -14.62
N LYS A 264 -6.76 -44.72 -15.31
CA LYS A 264 -7.93 -43.91 -14.95
C LYS A 264 -9.25 -44.62 -15.22
N SER A 265 -9.37 -45.34 -16.35
CA SER A 265 -10.59 -46.01 -16.78
C SER A 265 -11.12 -47.11 -15.83
N ILE A 266 -10.28 -47.52 -14.87
CA ILE A 266 -10.58 -48.53 -13.85
C ILE A 266 -10.49 -47.97 -12.42
N SER A 267 -10.13 -46.69 -12.24
CA SER A 267 -9.73 -46.13 -10.94
C SER A 267 -10.90 -45.87 -9.98
N ASP A 268 -12.08 -45.63 -10.52
CA ASP A 268 -13.35 -45.45 -9.79
C ASP A 268 -14.07 -46.77 -9.49
N LEU A 269 -13.64 -47.86 -10.14
CA LEU A 269 -14.31 -49.15 -10.05
C LEU A 269 -14.12 -49.85 -8.71
N ASP A 270 -13.13 -49.48 -7.89
CA ASP A 270 -12.81 -50.10 -6.59
C ASP A 270 -12.81 -51.65 -6.63
N VAL A 271 -11.89 -52.22 -7.41
CA VAL A 271 -11.76 -53.67 -7.61
C VAL A 271 -10.56 -54.20 -6.81
N PRO A 272 -10.77 -55.09 -5.82
CA PRO A 272 -9.70 -55.55 -4.92
C PRO A 272 -8.77 -56.62 -5.54
N VAL A 273 -9.07 -57.14 -6.74
CA VAL A 273 -8.21 -58.03 -7.53
C VAL A 273 -8.25 -57.61 -9.00
N VAL A 274 -7.09 -57.34 -9.60
CA VAL A 274 -6.94 -57.06 -11.03
C VAL A 274 -5.83 -57.93 -11.62
N PHE A 275 -6.22 -58.83 -12.52
CA PHE A 275 -5.32 -59.59 -13.38
C PHE A 275 -4.94 -58.73 -14.59
N VAL A 276 -3.66 -58.66 -14.92
CA VAL A 276 -3.13 -57.86 -16.02
C VAL A 276 -2.22 -58.71 -16.90
N THR A 277 -2.41 -58.61 -18.21
CA THR A 277 -1.73 -59.42 -19.25
C THR A 277 -1.34 -58.53 -20.43
N GLY A 278 -0.81 -59.10 -21.52
CA GLY A 278 -0.16 -58.36 -22.61
C GLY A 278 1.36 -58.27 -22.44
N HIS A 279 1.99 -57.29 -23.09
CA HIS A 279 3.44 -57.10 -23.03
C HIS A 279 3.91 -56.67 -21.64
N MET A 280 4.97 -57.29 -21.13
CA MET A 280 5.40 -57.05 -19.75
C MET A 280 5.82 -55.59 -19.48
N GLU A 281 6.27 -54.83 -20.48
CA GLU A 281 6.52 -53.38 -20.32
C GLU A 281 5.23 -52.60 -20.03
N ASN A 282 4.12 -52.93 -20.71
CA ASN A 282 2.81 -52.31 -20.52
C ASN A 282 2.23 -52.71 -19.15
N VAL A 283 2.34 -53.99 -18.79
CA VAL A 283 1.97 -54.53 -17.46
C VAL A 283 2.73 -53.79 -16.34
N ILE A 284 4.06 -53.65 -16.45
CA ILE A 284 4.90 -52.97 -15.46
C ILE A 284 4.59 -51.47 -15.39
N ALA A 285 4.34 -50.81 -16.53
CA ALA A 285 3.93 -49.41 -16.57
C ALA A 285 2.60 -49.20 -15.83
N LEU A 286 1.59 -50.03 -16.09
CA LEU A 286 0.30 -49.94 -15.42
C LEU A 286 0.41 -50.21 -13.91
N VAL A 287 1.19 -51.21 -13.49
CA VAL A 287 1.45 -51.50 -12.06
C VAL A 287 2.13 -50.32 -11.37
N LYS A 288 3.09 -49.65 -12.03
CA LYS A 288 3.79 -48.45 -11.51
C LYS A 288 2.87 -47.22 -11.42
N GLU A 289 1.95 -47.05 -12.36
CA GLU A 289 0.99 -45.94 -12.40
C GLU A 289 -0.15 -46.12 -11.38
N MET A 290 -0.73 -47.33 -11.29
CA MET A 290 -1.81 -47.61 -10.33
C MET A 290 -1.35 -47.49 -8.86
N ARG A 291 -0.05 -47.62 -8.59
CA ARG A 291 0.57 -47.56 -7.24
C ARG A 291 -0.17 -48.42 -6.21
N SER A 292 -0.52 -49.64 -6.60
CA SER A 292 -1.14 -50.65 -5.72
C SER A 292 -0.18 -51.82 -5.49
N ASN A 293 -0.41 -52.58 -4.42
CA ASN A 293 0.34 -53.81 -4.17
C ASN A 293 0.08 -54.83 -5.28
N ALA A 294 1.13 -55.48 -5.78
CA ALA A 294 1.03 -56.40 -6.91
C ALA A 294 2.08 -57.50 -6.86
N ALA A 295 1.76 -58.68 -7.37
CA ALA A 295 2.74 -59.69 -7.75
C ALA A 295 2.92 -59.70 -9.27
N LEU A 296 4.16 -59.65 -9.72
CA LEU A 296 4.56 -59.78 -11.13
C LEU A 296 5.01 -61.21 -11.41
N PHE A 297 4.63 -61.74 -12.56
CA PHE A 297 4.94 -63.07 -13.06
C PHE A 297 5.45 -62.97 -14.50
N SER A 298 6.05 -64.02 -15.04
CA SER A 298 6.46 -64.05 -16.45
C SER A 298 5.27 -64.00 -17.43
N THR A 299 4.06 -64.25 -16.93
CA THR A 299 2.78 -64.23 -17.66
C THR A 299 1.95 -62.95 -17.47
N GLY A 300 2.37 -62.01 -16.63
CA GLY A 300 1.58 -60.81 -16.33
C GLY A 300 1.69 -60.33 -14.89
N ALA A 301 0.61 -59.78 -14.34
CA ALA A 301 0.55 -59.32 -12.96
C ALA A 301 -0.80 -59.62 -12.29
N ILE A 302 -0.75 -59.72 -10.96
CA ILE A 302 -1.92 -59.77 -10.07
C ILE A 302 -1.80 -58.58 -9.11
N ILE A 303 -2.58 -57.53 -9.36
CA ILE A 303 -2.69 -56.35 -8.50
C ILE A 303 -3.81 -56.61 -7.49
N THR A 304 -3.59 -56.33 -6.20
CA THR A 304 -4.61 -56.61 -5.18
C THR A 304 -4.52 -55.72 -3.95
N SER A 305 -5.68 -55.52 -3.28
CA SER A 305 -5.75 -54.95 -1.94
C SER A 305 -5.63 -56.00 -0.83
N PHE A 306 -5.65 -57.30 -1.13
CA PHE A 306 -5.53 -58.35 -0.11
C PHE A 306 -4.08 -58.64 0.29
N PRO A 307 -3.80 -59.10 1.52
CA PRO A 307 -2.48 -59.60 1.90
C PRO A 307 -2.10 -60.83 1.08
N ILE A 308 -1.02 -60.73 0.30
CA ILE A 308 -0.38 -61.89 -0.34
C ILE A 308 0.39 -62.68 0.73
N LEU A 309 0.07 -63.96 0.85
CA LEU A 309 0.66 -64.91 1.80
C LEU A 309 1.86 -65.64 1.16
N GLU A 310 1.65 -66.20 -0.03
CA GLU A 310 2.64 -66.98 -0.79
C GLU A 310 2.51 -66.69 -2.30
N MET A 311 3.58 -66.94 -3.06
CA MET A 311 3.61 -66.78 -4.52
C MET A 311 4.20 -68.03 -5.18
N SER A 312 3.53 -68.53 -6.22
CA SER A 312 4.05 -69.55 -7.14
C SER A 312 4.71 -68.89 -8.36
N ASN A 313 5.09 -69.64 -9.40
CA ASN A 313 5.65 -69.06 -10.63
C ASN A 313 4.59 -68.31 -11.48
N PHE A 314 3.29 -68.55 -11.23
CA PHE A 314 2.18 -68.05 -12.06
C PHE A 314 1.00 -67.47 -11.26
N GLY A 315 1.08 -67.46 -9.93
CA GLY A 315 -0.03 -67.07 -9.06
C GLY A 315 0.38 -66.68 -7.64
N ALA A 316 -0.59 -66.23 -6.85
CA ALA A 316 -0.42 -65.87 -5.45
C ALA A 316 -1.60 -66.38 -4.61
N GLU A 317 -1.32 -66.90 -3.41
CA GLU A 317 -2.34 -67.14 -2.41
C GLU A 317 -2.52 -65.88 -1.55
N ILE A 318 -3.76 -65.42 -1.40
CA ILE A 318 -4.11 -64.22 -0.63
C ILE A 318 -4.98 -64.56 0.58
N GLN A 319 -4.85 -63.77 1.65
CA GLN A 319 -5.81 -63.78 2.76
C GLN A 319 -7.04 -62.97 2.36
N TYR A 320 -8.19 -63.63 2.18
CA TYR A 320 -9.43 -62.96 1.78
C TYR A 320 -10.28 -62.56 3.01
N GLN A 321 -10.51 -63.50 3.91
CA GLN A 321 -11.11 -63.31 5.24
C GLN A 321 -10.15 -63.86 6.30
N GLN A 322 -10.45 -63.73 7.59
CA GLN A 322 -9.53 -64.17 8.67
C GLN A 322 -9.22 -65.68 8.63
N ASP A 323 -10.16 -66.48 8.13
CA ASP A 323 -10.13 -67.94 8.07
C ASP A 323 -10.15 -68.49 6.63
N LYS A 324 -10.35 -67.64 5.62
CA LYS A 324 -10.40 -68.03 4.20
C LYS A 324 -9.28 -67.40 3.37
N THR A 325 -8.59 -68.24 2.61
CA THR A 325 -7.64 -67.83 1.58
C THR A 325 -8.21 -68.07 0.17
N LEU A 326 -7.64 -67.39 -0.82
CA LEU A 326 -7.96 -67.58 -2.24
C LEU A 326 -6.68 -67.72 -3.05
N GLN A 327 -6.68 -68.66 -3.99
CA GLN A 327 -5.64 -68.76 -5.00
C GLN A 327 -6.00 -67.84 -6.18
N LEU A 328 -5.08 -66.95 -6.54
CA LEU A 328 -5.15 -66.14 -7.75
C LEU A 328 -4.08 -66.65 -8.73
N VAL A 329 -4.42 -66.78 -10.02
CA VAL A 329 -3.50 -67.23 -11.08
C VAL A 329 -3.62 -66.30 -12.29
N VAL A 330 -2.51 -65.98 -12.95
CA VAL A 330 -2.50 -65.18 -14.20
C VAL A 330 -1.83 -65.93 -15.34
N ALA A 331 -2.57 -66.13 -16.43
CA ALA A 331 -2.10 -66.80 -17.64
C ALA A 331 -2.13 -65.85 -18.84
N ASN A 332 -1.01 -65.77 -19.57
CA ASN A 332 -0.93 -65.14 -20.88
C ASN A 332 -0.30 -66.15 -21.84
N LEU A 333 -1.02 -66.55 -22.89
CA LEU A 333 -0.62 -67.59 -23.84
C LEU A 333 -0.74 -67.08 -25.29
N PRO A 334 0.01 -66.02 -25.69
CA PRO A 334 -0.17 -65.33 -26.96
C PRO A 334 0.04 -66.26 -28.17
N GLU A 335 -0.93 -66.24 -29.08
CA GLU A 335 -0.93 -66.97 -30.34
C GLU A 335 -1.78 -66.18 -31.36
N TYR A 336 -1.32 -66.06 -32.59
CA TYR A 336 -2.00 -65.30 -33.64
C TYR A 336 -2.03 -66.02 -34.99
N GLN A 337 -1.33 -67.14 -35.15
CA GLN A 337 -1.29 -67.87 -36.41
C GLN A 337 -2.64 -68.52 -36.72
N VAL A 338 -3.32 -69.10 -35.73
CA VAL A 338 -4.65 -69.68 -35.90
C VAL A 338 -5.66 -68.63 -36.37
N VAL A 339 -5.68 -67.45 -35.73
CA VAL A 339 -6.57 -66.35 -36.12
C VAL A 339 -6.20 -65.79 -37.50
N ARG A 340 -4.91 -65.58 -37.79
CA ARG A 340 -4.45 -65.12 -39.12
C ARG A 340 -4.71 -66.13 -40.22
N ASP A 341 -4.75 -67.43 -39.91
CA ASP A 341 -5.13 -68.49 -40.84
C ASP A 341 -6.66 -68.53 -41.04
N LEU A 342 -7.45 -68.40 -39.98
CA LEU A 342 -8.91 -68.32 -40.03
C LEU A 342 -9.38 -67.14 -40.89
N VAL A 343 -8.97 -65.92 -40.54
CA VAL A 343 -9.31 -64.69 -41.28
C VAL A 343 -8.72 -64.72 -42.70
N GLY A 344 -7.57 -65.39 -42.87
CA GLY A 344 -6.92 -65.59 -44.17
C GLY A 344 -7.50 -66.71 -45.04
N GLY A 345 -8.58 -67.38 -44.62
CA GLY A 345 -9.22 -68.48 -45.38
C GLY A 345 -8.36 -69.73 -45.55
N ARG A 346 -7.45 -70.00 -44.60
CA ARG A 346 -6.53 -71.15 -44.59
C ARG A 346 -6.99 -72.23 -43.60
N GLU A 347 -6.31 -73.38 -43.62
CA GLU A 347 -6.54 -74.58 -42.79
C GLU A 347 -6.21 -74.36 -41.30
N TRP A 348 -6.89 -73.41 -40.65
CA TRP A 348 -6.63 -72.96 -39.28
C TRP A 348 -6.73 -74.08 -38.25
N GLN A 349 -7.58 -75.10 -38.45
CA GLN A 349 -7.67 -76.26 -37.55
C GLN A 349 -6.39 -77.10 -37.56
N THR A 350 -5.60 -77.07 -38.64
CA THR A 350 -4.31 -77.75 -38.71
C THR A 350 -3.25 -76.98 -37.94
N THR A 351 -3.23 -75.65 -38.07
CA THR A 351 -2.40 -74.75 -37.26
C THR A 351 -2.72 -74.93 -35.77
N GLN A 352 -4.00 -74.86 -35.39
CA GLN A 352 -4.50 -75.00 -34.02
C GLN A 352 -3.99 -76.30 -33.38
N LYS A 353 -4.15 -77.43 -34.07
CA LYS A 353 -3.65 -78.74 -33.61
C LYS A 353 -2.13 -78.77 -33.41
N SER A 354 -1.36 -78.06 -34.23
CA SER A 354 0.11 -78.05 -34.12
C SER A 354 0.62 -77.22 -32.93
N VAL A 355 -0.08 -76.16 -32.53
CA VAL A 355 0.28 -75.34 -31.36
C VAL A 355 -0.32 -75.85 -30.04
N THR A 356 -1.44 -76.59 -30.09
CA THR A 356 -2.21 -77.06 -28.91
C THR A 356 -1.36 -77.67 -27.81
N ALA A 357 -0.49 -78.64 -28.14
CA ALA A 357 0.19 -79.47 -27.14
C ALA A 357 1.12 -78.67 -26.22
N ALA A 358 1.84 -77.68 -26.75
CA ALA A 358 2.70 -76.82 -25.95
C ALA A 358 1.88 -75.88 -25.03
N ARG A 359 0.78 -75.34 -25.55
CA ARG A 359 -0.08 -74.39 -24.83
C ARG A 359 -0.85 -75.07 -23.70
N LEU A 360 -1.36 -76.29 -23.93
CA LEU A 360 -1.92 -77.14 -22.87
C LEU A 360 -0.87 -77.52 -21.82
N GLY A 361 0.36 -77.88 -22.23
CA GLY A 361 1.44 -78.18 -21.27
C GLY A 361 1.78 -77.00 -20.36
N HIS A 362 1.83 -75.78 -20.90
CA HIS A 362 2.01 -74.57 -20.10
C HIS A 362 0.82 -74.33 -19.14
N LEU A 363 -0.41 -74.46 -19.61
CA LEU A 363 -1.61 -74.24 -18.79
C LEU A 363 -1.75 -75.31 -17.68
N GLN A 364 -1.39 -76.57 -17.97
CA GLN A 364 -1.28 -77.65 -16.98
C GLN A 364 -0.26 -77.33 -15.90
N GLN A 365 0.91 -76.77 -16.26
CA GLN A 365 1.90 -76.33 -15.28
C GLN A 365 1.36 -75.20 -14.39
N MET A 366 0.71 -74.19 -14.97
CA MET A 366 0.13 -73.06 -14.23
C MET A 366 -0.92 -73.50 -13.19
N LEU A 367 -1.75 -74.50 -13.53
CA LEU A 367 -2.78 -75.03 -12.64
C LEU A 367 -2.24 -76.04 -11.62
N GLY A 368 -1.20 -76.80 -11.98
CA GLY A 368 -0.60 -77.84 -11.15
C GLY A 368 0.21 -77.33 -9.96
N GLU A 369 0.57 -76.05 -9.93
CA GLU A 369 1.20 -75.39 -8.76
C GLU A 369 0.20 -75.05 -7.65
N GLY A 370 -1.10 -74.95 -7.96
CA GLY A 370 -2.15 -74.57 -7.02
C GLY A 370 -2.89 -75.76 -6.40
N SER A 371 -3.37 -75.61 -5.17
CA SER A 371 -4.18 -76.67 -4.54
C SER A 371 -5.58 -76.78 -5.16
N LEU A 372 -5.97 -78.01 -5.53
CA LEU A 372 -7.35 -78.34 -5.92
C LEU A 372 -8.35 -78.16 -4.77
N THR A 373 -7.91 -78.03 -3.51
CA THR A 373 -8.82 -77.79 -2.37
C THR A 373 -9.30 -76.34 -2.29
N VAL A 374 -8.42 -75.38 -2.61
CA VAL A 374 -8.60 -73.93 -2.41
C VAL A 374 -9.47 -73.31 -3.51
N ALA A 375 -10.28 -72.31 -3.15
CA ALA A 375 -11.07 -71.56 -4.13
C ALA A 375 -10.16 -70.70 -5.01
N THR A 376 -10.25 -70.90 -6.33
CA THR A 376 -9.31 -70.37 -7.33
C THR A 376 -9.99 -69.37 -8.28
N LEU A 377 -9.37 -68.21 -8.51
CA LEU A 377 -9.64 -67.36 -9.67
C LEU A 377 -8.44 -67.37 -10.61
N LEU A 378 -8.73 -67.49 -11.91
CA LEU A 378 -7.76 -67.45 -13.00
C LEU A 378 -8.14 -66.31 -13.95
N GLY A 379 -7.30 -65.28 -14.03
CA GLY A 379 -7.34 -64.32 -15.15
C GLY A 379 -6.49 -64.87 -16.30
N ALA A 380 -7.07 -65.04 -17.48
CA ALA A 380 -6.41 -65.72 -18.59
C ALA A 380 -6.65 -65.05 -19.95
N SER A 381 -5.57 -64.66 -20.62
CA SER A 381 -5.55 -64.36 -22.06
C SER A 381 -5.12 -65.63 -22.80
N LEU A 382 -6.10 -66.32 -23.38
CA LEU A 382 -5.93 -67.64 -23.98
C LEU A 382 -5.73 -67.60 -25.50
N TYR A 383 -6.03 -66.49 -26.18
CA TYR A 383 -5.93 -66.35 -27.64
C TYR A 383 -6.62 -67.49 -28.42
N GLU A 384 -7.61 -68.12 -27.77
CA GLU A 384 -8.59 -69.06 -28.31
C GLU A 384 -9.95 -68.61 -27.76
N PRO A 385 -11.03 -68.62 -28.56
CA PRO A 385 -12.37 -68.37 -28.06
C PRO A 385 -12.87 -69.53 -27.19
N SER A 386 -13.94 -69.31 -26.43
CA SER A 386 -14.62 -70.40 -25.72
C SER A 386 -15.25 -71.37 -26.73
N TYR A 387 -15.09 -72.68 -26.51
CA TYR A 387 -15.71 -73.70 -27.34
C TYR A 387 -17.25 -73.60 -27.40
N ARG A 388 -17.87 -72.96 -26.40
CA ARG A 388 -19.30 -72.71 -26.33
C ARG A 388 -19.77 -71.62 -27.30
N ASP A 389 -18.92 -70.63 -27.56
CA ASP A 389 -19.24 -69.49 -28.43
C ASP A 389 -19.20 -69.87 -29.94
N TRP A 390 -18.66 -71.06 -30.24
CA TRP A 390 -18.52 -71.66 -31.57
C TRP A 390 -19.48 -72.85 -31.75
N ASN A 391 -20.64 -72.57 -32.35
CA ASN A 391 -21.68 -73.57 -32.59
C ASN A 391 -22.55 -73.22 -33.81
N THR A 392 -23.20 -74.25 -34.35
CA THR A 392 -24.05 -74.22 -35.56
C THR A 392 -25.18 -73.17 -35.51
N PHE A 393 -25.59 -72.69 -34.33
CA PHE A 393 -26.63 -71.67 -34.15
C PHE A 393 -26.09 -70.24 -34.00
N SER A 394 -24.78 -70.04 -34.02
CA SER A 394 -24.15 -68.72 -33.90
C SER A 394 -24.54 -67.80 -35.08
N PRO A 395 -24.90 -66.51 -34.85
CA PRO A 395 -25.24 -65.58 -35.93
C PRO A 395 -23.99 -65.01 -36.62
N VAL A 396 -22.80 -65.30 -36.09
CA VAL A 396 -21.51 -64.92 -36.66
C VAL A 396 -21.06 -66.03 -37.60
N GLY A 397 -21.03 -65.77 -38.91
CA GLY A 397 -20.87 -66.81 -39.94
C GLY A 397 -19.63 -67.70 -39.79
N TYR A 398 -18.48 -67.16 -39.36
CA TYR A 398 -17.27 -67.97 -39.14
C TYR A 398 -17.32 -68.87 -37.90
N ARG A 399 -18.27 -68.63 -36.98
CA ARG A 399 -18.52 -69.45 -35.79
C ARG A 399 -19.59 -70.54 -36.00
N GLN A 400 -20.19 -70.65 -37.19
CA GLN A 400 -21.22 -71.64 -37.53
C GLN A 400 -20.65 -73.05 -37.76
N THR A 401 -19.81 -73.50 -36.83
CA THR A 401 -19.21 -74.83 -36.81
C THR A 401 -18.95 -75.22 -35.36
N ASP A 402 -19.41 -76.40 -34.96
CA ASP A 402 -19.21 -76.91 -33.60
C ASP A 402 -17.73 -77.30 -33.44
N TYR A 403 -16.96 -76.58 -32.62
CA TYR A 403 -15.52 -76.80 -32.48
C TYR A 403 -15.04 -76.73 -31.03
N LEU A 404 -14.41 -77.82 -30.57
CA LEU A 404 -13.82 -77.93 -29.24
C LEU A 404 -12.46 -77.20 -29.19
N TRP A 405 -12.50 -75.92 -28.82
CA TRP A 405 -11.33 -75.08 -28.57
C TRP A 405 -10.56 -75.56 -27.31
N PRO A 406 -9.40 -76.23 -27.46
CA PRO A 406 -8.83 -77.09 -26.42
C PRO A 406 -8.45 -76.40 -25.11
N LEU A 407 -8.00 -75.13 -25.13
CA LEU A 407 -7.65 -74.45 -23.88
C LEU A 407 -8.88 -74.20 -23.00
N SER A 408 -10.03 -73.91 -23.61
CA SER A 408 -11.29 -73.69 -22.88
C SER A 408 -11.95 -75.00 -22.43
N GLU A 409 -11.88 -76.06 -23.23
CA GLU A 409 -12.40 -77.40 -22.89
C GLU A 409 -11.59 -78.03 -21.74
N PHE A 410 -10.26 -77.92 -21.78
CA PHE A 410 -9.39 -78.36 -20.70
C PHE A 410 -9.70 -77.66 -19.37
N LEU A 411 -9.91 -76.33 -19.38
CA LEU A 411 -10.23 -75.59 -18.16
C LEU A 411 -11.55 -76.03 -17.52
N GLU A 412 -12.58 -76.31 -18.32
CA GLU A 412 -13.83 -76.88 -17.80
C GLU A 412 -13.65 -78.31 -17.27
N SER A 413 -12.78 -79.12 -17.90
CA SER A 413 -12.43 -80.46 -17.40
C SER A 413 -11.71 -80.43 -16.03
N GLU A 414 -10.89 -79.41 -15.78
CA GLU A 414 -10.23 -79.11 -14.49
C GLU A 414 -11.16 -78.44 -13.46
N GLY A 415 -12.46 -78.37 -13.76
CA GLY A 415 -13.49 -77.86 -12.86
C GLY A 415 -13.52 -76.34 -12.70
N PHE A 416 -12.96 -75.59 -13.67
CA PHE A 416 -13.16 -74.14 -13.74
C PHE A 416 -14.44 -73.80 -14.53
N TYR A 417 -15.12 -72.76 -14.09
CA TYR A 417 -16.27 -72.17 -14.76
C TYR A 417 -15.89 -70.87 -15.47
N ASP A 418 -16.26 -70.77 -16.75
CA ASP A 418 -16.26 -69.52 -17.51
C ASP A 418 -17.26 -68.54 -16.88
N THR A 419 -16.74 -67.52 -16.18
CA THR A 419 -17.54 -66.52 -15.46
C THR A 419 -18.49 -65.79 -16.39
N TYR A 420 -18.06 -65.51 -17.63
CA TYR A 420 -18.86 -64.76 -18.58
C TYR A 420 -20.00 -65.62 -19.12
N ARG A 421 -19.71 -66.85 -19.51
CA ARG A 421 -20.72 -67.74 -20.11
C ARG A 421 -21.72 -68.30 -19.10
N LEU A 422 -21.36 -68.44 -17.82
CA LEU A 422 -22.34 -68.75 -16.75
C LEU A 422 -23.31 -67.58 -16.44
N THR A 423 -22.93 -66.34 -16.75
CA THR A 423 -23.74 -65.14 -16.44
C THR A 423 -24.48 -64.58 -17.65
N HIS A 424 -24.17 -65.03 -18.86
CA HIS A 424 -24.75 -64.56 -20.12
C HIS A 424 -25.36 -65.71 -20.95
N PHE A 425 -26.69 -65.82 -20.89
CA PHE A 425 -27.51 -66.89 -21.50
C PHE A 425 -27.52 -67.02 -23.03
N SER A 426 -26.75 -66.20 -23.76
CA SER A 426 -26.78 -66.17 -25.24
C SER A 426 -25.37 -66.04 -25.81
N GLU A 427 -24.79 -67.18 -26.20
CA GLU A 427 -23.56 -67.26 -27.02
C GLU A 427 -23.73 -66.51 -28.34
N ALA A 428 -24.95 -66.59 -28.90
CA ALA A 428 -25.33 -65.98 -30.16
C ALA A 428 -25.32 -64.44 -30.12
N THR A 429 -26.04 -63.83 -29.17
CA THR A 429 -26.27 -62.37 -29.14
C THR A 429 -25.45 -61.62 -28.10
N ASN A 430 -24.75 -62.33 -27.21
CA ASN A 430 -23.78 -61.72 -26.30
C ASN A 430 -22.54 -62.61 -26.10
N ALA A 431 -21.66 -62.54 -27.09
CA ALA A 431 -20.39 -63.25 -27.11
C ALA A 431 -19.35 -62.69 -26.12
N GLY A 432 -19.47 -61.40 -25.74
CA GLY A 432 -18.53 -60.75 -24.82
C GLY A 432 -17.13 -60.53 -25.41
N ASN A 433 -17.03 -60.17 -26.69
CA ASN A 433 -15.75 -60.03 -27.38
C ASN A 433 -14.77 -59.13 -26.60
N THR A 434 -13.60 -59.66 -26.27
CA THR A 434 -12.51 -58.97 -25.57
C THR A 434 -11.51 -58.36 -26.54
N ILE A 435 -11.45 -58.88 -27.76
CA ILE A 435 -10.68 -58.31 -28.88
C ILE A 435 -11.61 -58.13 -30.09
N ILE A 436 -11.49 -56.98 -30.75
CA ILE A 436 -12.24 -56.62 -31.96
C ILE A 436 -11.24 -56.03 -32.97
N THR A 437 -11.36 -56.45 -34.23
CA THR A 437 -10.66 -55.91 -35.41
C THR A 437 -11.71 -55.56 -36.48
N PRO A 438 -11.34 -54.96 -37.64
CA PRO A 438 -12.30 -54.66 -38.69
C PRO A 438 -12.99 -55.90 -39.31
N GLU A 439 -12.32 -57.06 -39.30
CA GLU A 439 -12.78 -58.31 -39.94
C GLU A 439 -13.28 -59.37 -38.95
N TRP A 440 -12.85 -59.32 -37.69
CA TRP A 440 -13.00 -60.40 -36.71
C TRP A 440 -13.17 -59.85 -35.29
N GLY A 441 -13.73 -60.65 -34.39
CA GLY A 441 -13.76 -60.30 -32.98
C GLY A 441 -14.21 -61.48 -32.13
N GLU A 442 -13.50 -61.72 -31.04
CA GLU A 442 -13.72 -62.86 -30.17
C GLU A 442 -13.52 -62.51 -28.70
N ARG A 443 -14.03 -63.38 -27.84
CA ARG A 443 -13.71 -63.39 -26.42
C ARG A 443 -12.57 -64.37 -26.18
N VAL A 444 -11.35 -63.84 -26.13
CA VAL A 444 -10.12 -64.62 -25.90
C VAL A 444 -9.50 -64.37 -24.53
N ASP A 445 -10.10 -63.46 -23.75
CA ASP A 445 -9.69 -63.08 -22.41
C ASP A 445 -10.80 -63.41 -21.41
N PHE A 446 -10.42 -63.95 -20.26
CA PHE A 446 -11.36 -64.65 -19.39
C PHE A 446 -11.06 -64.36 -17.92
N ILE A 447 -12.12 -64.42 -17.10
CA ILE A 447 -11.99 -64.84 -15.71
C ILE A 447 -12.63 -66.22 -15.60
N TYR A 448 -11.82 -67.20 -15.22
CA TYR A 448 -12.27 -68.53 -14.84
C TYR A 448 -12.31 -68.65 -13.31
N SER A 449 -13.28 -69.40 -12.79
CA SER A 449 -13.48 -69.55 -11.34
C SER A 449 -13.71 -71.01 -10.93
N ARG A 450 -13.07 -71.46 -9.85
CA ARG A 450 -13.21 -72.82 -9.32
C ARG A 450 -13.50 -72.74 -7.83
N LYS A 451 -14.66 -73.26 -7.41
CA LYS A 451 -15.22 -73.15 -6.03
C LYS A 451 -15.53 -71.72 -5.55
N LEU A 452 -15.56 -70.74 -6.46
CA LEU A 452 -16.35 -69.52 -6.26
C LEU A 452 -17.64 -69.64 -7.09
N LEU A 453 -18.67 -68.88 -6.73
CA LEU A 453 -19.90 -68.78 -7.51
C LEU A 453 -19.94 -67.44 -8.27
N PRO A 454 -19.82 -67.43 -9.60
CA PRO A 454 -20.15 -66.26 -10.42
C PRO A 454 -21.56 -65.73 -10.14
N LEU A 455 -21.67 -64.43 -9.92
CA LEU A 455 -22.95 -63.74 -9.72
C LEU A 455 -23.31 -62.86 -10.93
N THR A 456 -22.34 -62.10 -11.43
CA THR A 456 -22.45 -61.26 -12.62
C THR A 456 -21.08 -61.10 -13.28
N SER A 457 -21.06 -60.77 -14.57
CA SER A 457 -19.90 -60.14 -15.20
C SER A 457 -20.33 -59.01 -16.14
N THR A 458 -19.36 -58.22 -16.61
CA THR A 458 -19.56 -57.25 -17.69
C THR A 458 -18.25 -57.05 -18.47
N MET A 459 -18.38 -56.63 -19.72
CA MET A 459 -17.25 -56.06 -20.47
C MET A 459 -16.98 -54.63 -19.99
N LEU A 460 -15.72 -54.19 -20.07
CA LEU A 460 -15.27 -52.85 -19.72
C LEU A 460 -14.31 -52.27 -20.76
N THR A 461 -14.38 -50.95 -20.96
CA THR A 461 -13.44 -50.19 -21.78
C THR A 461 -12.19 -49.83 -20.99
N ILE A 462 -10.99 -50.19 -21.48
CA ILE A 462 -9.69 -49.97 -20.83
C ILE A 462 -9.04 -48.68 -21.37
N GLY A 463 -9.78 -47.57 -21.38
CA GLY A 463 -9.29 -46.29 -21.89
C GLY A 463 -8.81 -46.39 -23.35
N GLY A 464 -7.55 -46.01 -23.59
CA GLY A 464 -6.93 -46.02 -24.92
C GLY A 464 -6.85 -47.38 -25.62
N GLU A 465 -6.80 -48.49 -24.87
CA GLU A 465 -6.82 -49.86 -25.45
C GLU A 465 -8.15 -50.20 -26.13
N SER A 466 -9.25 -49.56 -25.72
CA SER A 466 -10.58 -49.74 -26.34
C SER A 466 -10.86 -48.77 -27.49
N VAL A 467 -9.85 -47.97 -27.89
CA VAL A 467 -9.86 -47.18 -29.11
C VAL A 467 -9.10 -47.97 -30.19
N PRO A 468 -9.57 -48.05 -31.44
CA PRO A 468 -8.85 -48.75 -32.50
C PRO A 468 -7.42 -48.23 -32.71
N ASP A 469 -6.44 -49.13 -32.66
CA ASP A 469 -5.01 -48.82 -32.84
C ASP A 469 -4.65 -48.54 -34.32
N GLU A 470 -3.35 -48.41 -34.62
CA GLU A 470 -2.85 -48.29 -36.01
C GLU A 470 -3.25 -49.47 -36.93
N SER A 471 -3.60 -50.62 -36.33
CA SER A 471 -4.05 -51.85 -37.00
C SER A 471 -5.57 -52.04 -36.98
N GLY A 472 -6.33 -51.13 -36.34
CA GLY A 472 -7.78 -51.23 -36.16
C GLY A 472 -8.25 -52.17 -35.04
N ILE A 473 -7.34 -52.61 -34.15
CA ILE A 473 -7.58 -53.51 -33.03
C ILE A 473 -8.07 -52.71 -31.81
N SER A 474 -9.05 -53.24 -31.08
CA SER A 474 -9.52 -52.72 -29.79
C SER A 474 -9.67 -53.85 -28.77
N ARG A 475 -9.24 -53.60 -27.54
CA ARG A 475 -9.28 -54.54 -26.42
C ARG A 475 -10.25 -54.11 -25.32
N PHE A 476 -10.84 -55.06 -24.62
CA PHE A 476 -11.86 -54.85 -23.59
C PHE A 476 -11.63 -55.80 -22.41
N GLY A 477 -11.76 -55.26 -21.20
CA GLY A 477 -11.58 -56.01 -19.95
C GLY A 477 -12.84 -56.77 -19.55
N VAL A 478 -12.67 -57.79 -18.70
CA VAL A 478 -13.79 -58.55 -18.12
C VAL A 478 -13.83 -58.30 -16.62
N LEU A 479 -14.90 -57.68 -16.11
CA LEU A 479 -15.16 -57.56 -14.67
C LEU A 479 -16.10 -58.69 -14.25
N GLY A 480 -15.68 -59.50 -13.28
CA GLY A 480 -16.50 -60.54 -12.64
C GLY A 480 -16.83 -60.17 -11.18
N THR A 481 -18.02 -60.56 -10.72
CA THR A 481 -18.44 -60.50 -9.32
C THR A 481 -18.79 -61.89 -8.82
N PHE A 482 -18.27 -62.27 -7.66
CA PHE A 482 -18.30 -63.62 -7.13
C PHE A 482 -18.79 -63.65 -5.68
N LEU A 483 -19.46 -64.75 -5.30
CA LEU A 483 -19.57 -65.15 -3.90
C LEU A 483 -18.43 -66.13 -3.58
N VAL A 484 -17.73 -65.88 -2.48
CA VAL A 484 -16.77 -66.81 -1.88
C VAL A 484 -17.52 -67.63 -0.82
N PRO A 485 -17.71 -68.96 -1.01
CA PRO A 485 -18.43 -69.82 -0.06
C PRO A 485 -17.79 -69.86 1.33
#